data_AF-A0A4Z1E3C5-F1
#
_entry.id   AF-A0A4Z1E3C5-F1
#
_cell.length_a   1.000
_cell.length_b   1.000
_cell.length_c   1.000
_cell.angle_alpha   90.00
_cell.angle_beta   90.00
_cell.angle_gamma   90.00
#
_symmetry.space_group_name_H-M   'P 1'
#
loop_
_entity.id
_entity.type
_entity.pdbx_description
1 polymer ?
#
loop_
_entity_poly.entity_id
_entity_poly.type
_entity_poly.pdbx_seq_one_letter_code
_entity_poly.pdbx_strand_id
1 'polypeptide(L)'
;MTGASYDDQPEQPIIRDKRRMDPETYERRDAADVADDGTQVPSSGAEGVAGTDGEAVEGAPEADEQRAELLDLQDQLARAKADAYNIEQRYNAFVKRSREQEAAARDRGRADVVEAVVPVLDDIALARQHGDLDGPFLAVAEKLEQVLVARFEVERFGAVGDEFDPAHHEALMHATSADATATTVSMVAQPGYRRGSAVIRPARVGVVGPE
;
A
#
# COMPACT_ATOMS: atom_id res chain seq x y z
N MET A 1 -33.36 -63.11 -8.76
CA MET A 1 -32.81 -61.90 -9.39
C MET A 1 -32.95 -60.79 -8.35
N THR A 2 -31.91 -60.45 -7.58
CA THR A 2 -30.72 -59.65 -7.94
C THR A 2 -31.06 -58.20 -8.27
N GLY A 3 -30.63 -57.29 -7.38
CA GLY A 3 -30.79 -55.85 -7.50
C GLY A 3 -30.05 -55.16 -6.35
N ALA A 4 -28.72 -55.21 -6.37
CA ALA A 4 -27.91 -54.49 -5.40
C ALA A 4 -27.88 -53.00 -5.77
N SER A 5 -28.29 -52.14 -4.84
CA SER A 5 -28.14 -50.69 -4.97
C SER A 5 -26.69 -50.30 -4.66
N TYR A 6 -25.95 -49.85 -5.68
CA TYR A 6 -24.71 -49.11 -5.47
C TYR A 6 -25.07 -47.65 -5.18
N ASP A 7 -24.71 -47.18 -3.99
CA ASP A 7 -24.75 -45.75 -3.63
C ASP A 7 -23.36 -45.16 -3.97
N ASP A 8 -23.27 -44.53 -5.14
CA ASP A 8 -22.02 -44.01 -5.70
C ASP A 8 -21.79 -42.57 -5.20
N GLN A 9 -21.24 -42.44 -4.00
CA GLN A 9 -20.73 -41.16 -3.51
C GLN A 9 -19.28 -40.98 -3.97
N PRO A 10 -18.92 -39.84 -4.60
CA PRO A 10 -17.57 -39.64 -5.10
C PRO A 10 -16.57 -39.56 -3.95
N GLU A 11 -15.71 -40.58 -3.83
CA GLU A 11 -14.65 -40.62 -2.83
C GLU A 11 -13.72 -39.41 -3.01
N GLN A 12 -13.71 -38.52 -2.02
CA GLN A 12 -12.85 -37.34 -2.05
C GLN A 12 -11.38 -37.77 -1.91
N PRO A 13 -10.44 -37.20 -2.71
CA PRO A 13 -9.05 -37.62 -2.68
C PRO A 13 -8.39 -37.29 -1.33
N ILE A 14 -7.90 -38.31 -0.64
CA ILE A 14 -7.24 -38.18 0.67
C ILE A 14 -5.81 -37.62 0.49
N ILE A 15 -5.69 -36.29 0.51
CA ILE A 15 -4.39 -35.60 0.38
C ILE A 15 -3.61 -35.71 1.71
N ARG A 16 -2.61 -36.59 1.75
CA ARG A 16 -1.68 -36.73 2.89
C ARG A 16 -0.48 -35.78 2.75
N ASP A 17 -0.65 -34.49 3.02
CA ASP A 17 0.48 -33.56 3.04
C ASP A 17 1.37 -33.79 4.28
N LYS A 18 2.64 -34.14 4.04
CA LYS A 18 3.64 -34.41 5.08
C LYS A 18 4.17 -33.13 5.77
N ARG A 19 3.87 -31.94 5.24
CA ARG A 19 4.46 -30.66 5.67
C ARG A 19 3.79 -30.02 6.90
N ARG A 20 2.71 -30.63 7.43
CA ARG A 20 1.96 -30.14 8.61
C ARG A 20 1.52 -28.67 8.51
N MET A 21 1.22 -28.20 7.30
CA MET A 21 0.63 -26.88 7.06
C MET A 21 -0.85 -27.03 6.74
N ASP A 22 -1.64 -26.03 7.13
CA ASP A 22 -3.04 -25.95 6.78
C ASP A 22 -3.24 -25.48 5.33
N PRO A 23 -4.11 -26.13 4.51
CA PRO A 23 -4.23 -25.82 3.09
C PRO A 23 -4.99 -24.53 2.77
N GLU A 24 -5.79 -23.98 3.69
CA GLU A 24 -6.51 -22.72 3.50
C GLU A 24 -5.80 -21.54 4.18
N THR A 25 -5.16 -21.80 5.32
CA THR A 25 -4.56 -20.75 6.17
C THR A 25 -3.04 -20.62 6.00
N TYR A 26 -2.37 -21.62 5.43
CA TYR A 26 -0.91 -21.71 5.25
C TYR A 26 -0.07 -21.64 6.55
N GLU A 27 -0.70 -21.67 7.72
CA GLU A 27 -0.01 -21.70 9.02
C GLU A 27 0.47 -23.12 9.38
N ARG A 28 1.53 -23.19 10.19
CA ARG A 28 2.07 -24.45 10.71
C ARG A 28 1.18 -24.94 11.86
N ARG A 29 0.74 -26.19 11.78
CA ARG A 29 -0.04 -26.84 12.84
C ARG A 29 0.88 -27.29 13.96
N ASP A 30 1.05 -26.45 14.98
CA ASP A 30 1.87 -26.77 16.15
C ASP A 30 1.20 -27.81 17.06
N ALA A 31 2.02 -28.66 17.68
CA ALA A 31 1.60 -29.90 18.32
C ALA A 31 1.14 -29.71 19.77
N ALA A 32 0.09 -28.90 19.97
CA ALA A 32 -0.45 -28.55 21.28
C ALA A 32 -1.85 -29.16 21.55
N ASP A 33 -2.14 -30.35 21.02
CA ASP A 33 -3.35 -31.12 21.36
C ASP A 33 -3.18 -32.64 21.10
N VAL A 34 -2.23 -33.27 21.80
CA VAL A 34 -2.30 -34.70 22.15
C VAL A 34 -1.70 -34.87 23.55
N ALA A 35 -2.46 -35.49 24.45
CA ALA A 35 -2.07 -35.62 25.84
C ALA A 35 -1.28 -36.92 26.14
N ASP A 36 -0.33 -36.76 27.07
CA ASP A 36 0.13 -37.68 28.12
C ASP A 36 0.77 -39.05 27.80
N ASP A 37 1.64 -39.43 28.75
CA ASP A 37 2.47 -40.63 28.92
C ASP A 37 3.86 -40.61 28.20
N GLY A 38 5.01 -40.66 28.89
CA GLY A 38 5.28 -40.72 30.33
C GLY A 38 6.58 -41.50 30.60
N THR A 39 7.62 -40.88 31.17
CA THR A 39 8.71 -41.51 31.99
C THR A 39 9.79 -40.48 32.38
N GLN A 40 10.24 -40.56 33.63
CA GLN A 40 11.29 -39.78 34.31
C GLN A 40 12.17 -40.81 35.09
N VAL A 41 13.44 -40.65 35.47
CA VAL A 41 14.43 -39.55 35.70
C VAL A 41 15.84 -40.16 35.41
N PRO A 42 17.03 -39.59 35.77
CA PRO A 42 17.52 -38.21 35.93
C PRO A 42 18.86 -37.95 35.18
N SER A 43 19.40 -36.72 35.30
CA SER A 43 20.82 -36.41 35.04
C SER A 43 21.71 -36.82 36.22
N SER A 44 22.92 -37.35 35.98
CA SER A 44 23.94 -37.56 37.02
C SER A 44 25.35 -37.25 36.52
N GLY A 45 26.10 -36.53 37.36
CA GLY A 45 27.40 -35.94 37.11
C GLY A 45 28.51 -36.84 36.56
N ALA A 46 29.45 -36.20 35.88
CA ALA A 46 30.73 -36.76 35.50
C ALA A 46 31.72 -36.76 36.68
N GLU A 47 32.58 -37.76 36.76
CA GLU A 47 34.02 -37.70 37.12
C GLU A 47 34.62 -39.12 37.19
N GLY A 48 35.92 -39.29 36.87
CA GLY A 48 36.70 -40.45 37.36
C GLY A 48 37.44 -41.36 36.36
N VAL A 49 38.56 -40.88 35.81
CA VAL A 49 39.85 -41.58 35.56
C VAL A 49 39.93 -43.05 35.07
N ALA A 50 40.67 -43.27 33.97
CA ALA A 50 41.94 -44.04 33.91
C ALA A 50 42.38 -44.23 32.44
N GLY A 51 43.68 -44.26 32.17
CA GLY A 51 44.22 -44.21 30.80
C GLY A 51 44.51 -45.56 30.15
N THR A 52 44.71 -45.51 28.82
CA THR A 52 45.48 -46.50 28.04
C THR A 52 46.25 -45.77 26.94
N ASP A 53 47.58 -45.83 26.97
CA ASP A 53 48.42 -45.62 25.79
C ASP A 53 48.37 -46.87 24.91
N GLY A 54 48.21 -46.71 23.58
CA GLY A 54 48.25 -47.83 22.63
C GLY A 54 47.43 -47.62 21.36
N GLU A 55 48.11 -47.17 20.30
CA GLU A 55 47.76 -47.31 18.87
C GLU A 55 46.32 -47.06 18.39
N ALA A 56 46.10 -45.86 17.84
CA ALA A 56 45.15 -45.60 16.75
C ALA A 56 45.57 -44.38 15.89
N VAL A 57 46.72 -44.43 15.22
CA VAL A 57 47.18 -43.36 14.30
C VAL A 57 46.80 -43.63 12.83
N GLU A 58 46.01 -44.68 12.56
CA GLU A 58 45.49 -45.02 11.21
C GLU A 58 44.03 -44.59 10.96
N GLY A 59 43.41 -43.83 11.88
CA GLY A 59 42.06 -43.23 11.67
C GLY A 59 42.02 -41.70 11.75
N ALA A 60 43.13 -41.06 12.13
CA ALA A 60 43.21 -39.61 12.32
C ALA A 60 43.03 -38.78 11.03
N PRO A 61 43.68 -39.08 9.89
CA PRO A 61 43.58 -38.22 8.71
C PRO A 61 42.17 -38.22 8.11
N GLU A 62 41.50 -39.37 8.04
CA GLU A 62 40.12 -39.46 7.55
C GLU A 62 39.13 -38.71 8.45
N ALA A 63 39.32 -38.78 9.79
CA ALA A 63 38.48 -38.06 10.74
C ALA A 63 38.68 -36.53 10.67
N ASP A 64 39.90 -36.05 10.46
CA ASP A 64 40.19 -34.62 10.27
C ASP A 64 39.72 -34.11 8.90
N GLU A 65 39.82 -34.91 7.83
CA GLU A 65 39.26 -34.60 6.51
C GLU A 65 37.73 -34.51 6.55
N GLN A 66 37.04 -35.49 7.15
CA GLN A 66 35.59 -35.45 7.37
C GLN A 66 35.17 -34.25 8.21
N ARG A 67 35.97 -33.87 9.21
CA ARG A 67 35.70 -32.68 10.05
C ARG A 67 35.88 -31.38 9.27
N ALA A 68 36.87 -31.31 8.37
CA ALA A 68 37.06 -30.17 7.48
C ALA A 68 35.89 -30.04 6.47
N GLU A 69 35.46 -31.14 5.87
CA GLU A 69 34.30 -31.18 4.97
C GLU A 69 33.01 -30.75 5.69
N LEU A 70 32.77 -31.23 6.92
CA LEU A 70 31.62 -30.81 7.72
C LEU A 70 31.62 -29.31 8.04
N LEU A 71 32.80 -28.71 8.27
CA LEU A 71 32.92 -27.26 8.51
C LEU A 71 32.68 -26.45 7.24
N ASP A 72 33.19 -26.90 6.09
CA ASP A 72 32.95 -26.26 4.80
C ASP A 72 31.46 -26.33 4.41
N LEU A 73 30.82 -27.50 4.55
CA LEU A 73 29.37 -27.65 4.33
C LEU A 73 28.53 -26.77 5.28
N GLN A 74 28.96 -26.59 6.54
CA GLN A 74 28.29 -25.70 7.48
C GLN A 74 28.42 -24.22 7.06
N ASP A 75 29.57 -23.78 6.58
CA ASP A 75 29.79 -22.43 6.08
C ASP A 75 29.02 -22.18 4.76
N GLN A 76 29.08 -23.11 3.80
CA GLN A 76 28.25 -23.07 2.59
C GLN A 76 26.75 -22.94 2.92
N LEU A 77 26.26 -23.73 3.89
CA LEU A 77 24.87 -23.70 4.35
C LEU A 77 24.53 -22.40 5.10
N ALA A 78 25.47 -21.84 5.87
CA ALA A 78 25.29 -20.54 6.53
C ALA A 78 25.21 -19.39 5.52
N ARG A 79 26.09 -19.38 4.51
CA ARG A 79 26.07 -18.43 3.38
C ARG A 79 24.77 -18.54 2.59
N ALA A 80 24.36 -19.74 2.19
CA ALA A 80 23.11 -19.98 1.46
C ALA A 80 21.87 -19.52 2.26
N LYS A 81 21.84 -19.71 3.58
CA LYS A 81 20.78 -19.18 4.45
C LYS A 81 20.80 -17.64 4.51
N ALA A 82 21.97 -17.03 4.62
CA ALA A 82 22.11 -15.58 4.61
C ALA A 82 21.65 -14.97 3.28
N ASP A 83 22.00 -15.59 2.14
CA ASP A 83 21.55 -15.17 0.81
C ASP A 83 20.04 -15.32 0.62
N ALA A 84 19.46 -16.45 1.04
CA ALA A 84 18.01 -16.67 1.01
C ALA A 84 17.28 -15.59 1.84
N TYR A 85 17.73 -15.33 3.07
CA TYR A 85 17.19 -14.26 3.92
C TYR A 85 17.33 -12.88 3.27
N ASN A 86 18.50 -12.55 2.70
CA ASN A 86 18.73 -11.28 2.02
C ASN A 86 17.82 -11.10 0.80
N ILE A 87 17.55 -12.15 0.04
CA ILE A 87 16.61 -12.14 -1.10
C ILE A 87 15.18 -11.93 -0.59
N GLU A 88 14.76 -12.63 0.46
CA GLU A 88 13.45 -12.48 1.08
C GLU A 88 13.20 -11.05 1.58
N GLN A 89 14.17 -10.45 2.29
CA GLN A 89 14.07 -9.05 2.74
C GLN A 89 13.97 -8.07 1.57
N ARG A 90 14.75 -8.27 0.50
CA ARG A 90 14.68 -7.45 -0.73
C ARG A 90 13.34 -7.58 -1.43
N TYR A 91 12.79 -8.80 -1.52
CA TYR A 91 11.49 -9.07 -2.12
C TYR A 91 10.36 -8.41 -1.32
N ASN A 92 10.34 -8.59 0.01
CA ASN A 92 9.34 -7.97 0.88
C ASN A 92 9.39 -6.42 0.81
N ALA A 93 10.60 -5.83 0.77
CA ALA A 93 10.77 -4.39 0.57
C ALA A 93 10.40 -3.91 -0.85
N PHE A 94 10.51 -4.76 -1.87
CA PHE A 94 10.01 -4.47 -3.22
C PHE A 94 8.49 -4.52 -3.28
N VAL A 95 7.86 -5.58 -2.77
CA VAL A 95 6.39 -5.73 -2.74
C VAL A 95 5.73 -4.59 -1.98
N LYS A 96 6.27 -4.20 -0.82
CA LYS A 96 5.78 -3.03 -0.06
C LYS A 96 5.80 -1.75 -0.91
N ARG A 97 6.96 -1.40 -1.47
CA ARG A 97 7.12 -0.19 -2.30
C ARG A 97 6.27 -0.25 -3.58
N SER A 98 6.10 -1.41 -4.18
CA SER A 98 5.27 -1.58 -5.38
C SER A 98 3.80 -1.28 -5.09
N ARG A 99 3.27 -1.77 -3.96
CA ARG A 99 1.90 -1.46 -3.50
C ARG A 99 1.70 0.04 -3.20
N GLU A 100 2.66 0.66 -2.54
CA GLU A 100 2.65 2.11 -2.26
C GLU A 100 2.68 2.94 -3.57
N GLN A 101 3.53 2.55 -4.52
CA GLN A 101 3.61 3.19 -5.84
C GLN A 101 2.34 3.01 -6.68
N GLU A 102 1.63 1.89 -6.54
CA GLU A 102 0.41 1.60 -7.30
C GLU A 102 -0.72 2.56 -6.94
N ALA A 103 -0.91 2.86 -5.65
CA ALA A 103 -1.85 3.89 -5.19
C ALA A 103 -1.42 5.29 -5.69
N ALA A 104 -0.16 5.67 -5.47
CA ALA A 104 0.38 6.95 -5.91
C ALA A 104 0.39 7.14 -7.44
N ALA A 105 0.41 6.06 -8.23
CA ALA A 105 0.25 6.12 -9.69
C ALA A 105 -1.20 6.36 -10.09
N ARG A 106 -2.17 5.72 -9.43
CA ARG A 106 -3.61 5.98 -9.65
C ARG A 106 -3.97 7.42 -9.31
N ASP A 107 -3.48 7.95 -8.19
CA ASP A 107 -3.83 9.31 -7.76
C ASP A 107 -3.14 10.41 -8.57
N ARG A 108 -1.98 10.14 -9.19
CA ARG A 108 -1.40 11.01 -10.22
C ARG A 108 -2.22 10.96 -11.51
N GLY A 109 -2.51 9.77 -12.06
CA GLY A 109 -3.32 9.67 -13.27
C GLY A 109 -4.73 10.28 -13.13
N ARG A 110 -5.31 10.28 -11.92
CA ARG A 110 -6.53 11.04 -11.61
C ARG A 110 -6.32 12.55 -11.65
N ALA A 111 -5.22 13.05 -11.08
CA ALA A 111 -4.88 14.47 -11.11
C ALA A 111 -4.64 14.95 -12.54
N ASP A 112 -3.84 14.23 -13.33
CA ASP A 112 -3.52 14.55 -14.73
C ASP A 112 -4.81 14.69 -15.59
N VAL A 113 -5.79 13.79 -15.41
CA VAL A 113 -7.08 13.85 -16.11
C VAL A 113 -7.93 15.04 -15.63
N VAL A 114 -7.95 15.33 -14.34
CA VAL A 114 -8.70 16.49 -13.81
C VAL A 114 -8.09 17.80 -14.30
N GLU A 115 -6.77 17.94 -14.27
CA GLU A 115 -6.04 19.12 -14.75
C GLU A 115 -6.32 19.37 -16.25
N ALA A 116 -6.38 18.32 -17.06
CA ALA A 116 -6.77 18.40 -18.47
C ALA A 116 -8.24 18.82 -18.71
N VAL A 117 -9.13 18.60 -17.74
CA VAL A 117 -10.56 18.97 -17.82
C VAL A 117 -10.82 20.38 -17.28
N VAL A 118 -9.99 20.91 -16.39
CA VAL A 118 -10.13 22.25 -15.79
C VAL A 118 -10.37 23.38 -16.82
N PRO A 119 -9.66 23.46 -17.97
CA PRO A 119 -9.96 24.47 -18.99
C PRO A 119 -11.39 24.41 -19.55
N VAL A 120 -11.96 23.20 -19.68
CA VAL A 120 -13.35 23.04 -20.14
C VAL A 120 -14.35 23.55 -19.09
N LEU A 121 -14.00 23.45 -17.80
CA LEU A 121 -14.80 24.02 -16.71
C LEU A 121 -14.71 25.56 -16.68
N ASP A 122 -13.58 26.13 -17.10
CA ASP A 122 -13.44 27.58 -17.29
C ASP A 122 -14.34 28.08 -18.43
N ASP A 123 -14.37 27.39 -19.58
CA ASP A 123 -15.25 27.71 -20.70
C ASP A 123 -16.74 27.63 -20.30
N ILE A 124 -17.12 26.61 -19.53
CA ILE A 124 -18.47 26.48 -18.95
C ILE A 124 -18.77 27.63 -17.98
N ALA A 125 -17.81 28.02 -17.12
CA ALA A 125 -17.96 29.12 -16.19
C ALA A 125 -18.05 30.49 -16.90
N LEU A 126 -17.39 30.64 -18.05
CA LEU A 126 -17.44 31.82 -18.90
C LEU A 126 -18.79 31.91 -19.63
N ALA A 127 -19.26 30.82 -20.24
CA ALA A 127 -20.60 30.74 -20.85
C ALA A 127 -21.70 31.04 -19.82
N ARG A 128 -21.56 30.54 -18.58
CA ARG A 128 -22.49 30.84 -17.46
C ARG A 128 -22.50 32.33 -17.09
N GLN A 129 -21.38 33.04 -17.19
CA GLN A 129 -21.29 34.48 -16.93
C GLN A 129 -21.91 35.33 -18.05
N HIS A 130 -21.76 34.91 -19.30
CA HIS A 130 -22.35 35.61 -20.45
C HIS A 130 -23.84 35.30 -20.68
N GLY A 131 -24.37 34.25 -20.05
CA GLY A 131 -25.76 33.80 -20.23
C GLY A 131 -25.94 32.81 -21.39
N ASP A 132 -24.84 32.33 -21.98
CA ASP A 132 -24.82 31.36 -23.09
C ASP A 132 -24.96 29.90 -22.62
N LEU A 133 -25.02 29.66 -21.29
CA LEU A 133 -25.20 28.33 -20.70
C LEU A 133 -26.68 28.08 -20.39
N ASP A 134 -27.43 27.59 -21.38
CA ASP A 134 -28.86 27.31 -21.25
C ASP A 134 -29.27 25.90 -21.73
N GLY A 135 -30.56 25.59 -21.59
CA GLY A 135 -31.19 24.40 -22.17
C GLY A 135 -30.48 23.07 -21.85
N PRO A 136 -30.30 22.18 -22.85
CA PRO A 136 -29.57 20.92 -22.67
C PRO A 136 -28.10 21.07 -22.27
N PHE A 137 -27.45 22.19 -22.62
CA PHE A 137 -26.03 22.40 -22.32
C PHE A 137 -25.81 22.65 -20.83
N LEU A 138 -26.68 23.44 -20.18
CA LEU A 138 -26.71 23.60 -18.72
C LEU A 138 -26.80 22.25 -18.00
N ALA A 139 -27.73 21.38 -18.41
CA ALA A 139 -27.92 20.07 -17.80
C ALA A 139 -26.70 19.13 -17.97
N VAL A 140 -25.95 19.26 -19.08
CA VAL A 140 -24.70 18.52 -19.29
C VAL A 140 -23.57 19.08 -18.42
N ALA A 141 -23.46 20.41 -18.32
CA ALA A 141 -22.48 21.09 -17.47
C ALA A 141 -22.67 20.75 -15.98
N GLU A 142 -23.89 20.87 -15.46
CA GLU A 142 -24.20 20.51 -14.07
C GLU A 142 -23.94 19.03 -13.78
N LYS A 143 -24.23 18.14 -14.73
CA LYS A 143 -23.93 16.71 -14.59
C LYS A 143 -22.43 16.41 -14.61
N LEU A 144 -21.64 17.16 -15.39
CA LEU A 144 -20.19 17.07 -15.39
C LEU A 144 -19.62 17.53 -14.04
N GLU A 145 -20.05 18.70 -13.55
CA GLU A 145 -19.69 19.23 -12.23
C GLU A 145 -20.03 18.23 -11.11
N GLN A 146 -21.24 17.65 -11.11
CA GLN A 146 -21.66 16.61 -10.15
C GLN A 146 -20.80 15.35 -10.20
N VAL A 147 -20.42 14.87 -11.39
CA VAL A 147 -19.55 13.68 -11.54
C VAL A 147 -18.13 13.96 -11.03
N LEU A 148 -17.61 15.16 -11.26
CA LEU A 148 -16.30 15.58 -10.77
C LEU A 148 -16.26 15.67 -9.24
N VAL A 149 -17.28 16.27 -8.61
CA VAL A 149 -17.43 16.26 -7.14
C VAL A 149 -17.55 14.82 -6.63
N ALA A 150 -18.49 14.04 -7.15
CA ALA A 150 -18.85 12.74 -6.58
C ALA A 150 -17.84 11.60 -6.81
N ARG A 151 -16.95 11.70 -7.82
CA ARG A 151 -15.96 10.65 -8.14
C ARG A 151 -14.51 11.07 -8.03
N PHE A 152 -14.23 12.35 -8.14
CA PHE A 152 -12.86 12.88 -8.14
C PHE A 152 -12.63 13.89 -7.00
N GLU A 153 -13.64 14.17 -6.17
CA GLU A 153 -13.58 15.10 -5.03
C GLU A 153 -13.13 16.51 -5.44
N VAL A 154 -13.44 16.89 -6.69
CA VAL A 154 -13.04 18.18 -7.28
C VAL A 154 -14.07 19.25 -6.94
N GLU A 155 -13.62 20.29 -6.26
CA GLU A 155 -14.43 21.43 -5.86
C GLU A 155 -13.90 22.72 -6.49
N ARG A 156 -14.83 23.58 -6.91
CA ARG A 156 -14.55 24.97 -7.29
C ARG A 156 -14.54 25.85 -6.05
N PHE A 157 -13.60 26.79 -5.98
CA PHE A 157 -13.52 27.79 -4.90
C PHE A 157 -13.11 29.17 -5.43
N GLY A 158 -13.13 30.19 -4.56
CA GLY A 158 -12.81 31.57 -4.91
C GLY A 158 -14.00 32.24 -5.57
N ALA A 159 -15.07 32.43 -4.80
CA ALA A 159 -16.25 33.22 -5.14
C ALA A 159 -16.08 34.68 -4.67
N VAL A 160 -16.90 35.59 -5.20
CA VAL A 160 -16.93 36.98 -4.72
C VAL A 160 -17.48 37.01 -3.30
N GLY A 161 -16.74 37.66 -2.39
CA GLY A 161 -17.02 37.70 -0.95
C GLY A 161 -16.25 36.67 -0.12
N ASP A 162 -15.55 35.70 -0.73
CA ASP A 162 -14.69 34.77 0.01
C ASP A 162 -13.53 35.52 0.69
N GLU A 163 -13.07 35.03 1.84
CA GLU A 163 -11.87 35.55 2.52
C GLU A 163 -10.61 35.18 1.73
N PHE A 164 -9.68 36.13 1.58
CA PHE A 164 -8.48 35.91 0.79
C PHE A 164 -7.42 35.09 1.55
N ASP A 165 -7.33 33.80 1.21
CA ASP A 165 -6.22 32.92 1.62
C ASP A 165 -5.15 32.81 0.50
N PRO A 166 -3.90 33.27 0.71
CA PRO A 166 -2.79 33.12 -0.23
C PRO A 166 -2.41 31.68 -0.62
N ALA A 167 -2.78 30.67 0.20
CA ALA A 167 -2.54 29.27 -0.14
C ALA A 167 -3.50 28.74 -1.23
N HIS A 168 -4.63 29.42 -1.41
CA HIS A 168 -5.68 29.05 -2.36
C HIS A 168 -5.83 30.09 -3.49
N HIS A 169 -5.52 31.37 -3.24
CA HIS A 169 -5.84 32.49 -4.13
C HIS A 169 -4.59 33.21 -4.67
N GLU A 170 -4.57 33.47 -5.97
CA GLU A 170 -3.60 34.34 -6.66
C GLU A 170 -4.24 35.75 -6.82
N ALA A 171 -3.80 36.71 -6.01
CA ALA A 171 -4.25 38.10 -6.13
C ALA A 171 -3.61 38.79 -7.35
N LEU A 172 -4.44 39.11 -8.36
CA LEU A 172 -4.02 39.87 -9.55
C LEU A 172 -4.06 41.38 -9.36
N MET A 173 -4.96 41.85 -8.49
CA MET A 173 -5.20 43.27 -8.20
C MET A 173 -5.58 43.41 -6.72
N HIS A 174 -5.11 44.49 -6.08
CA HIS A 174 -5.46 44.84 -4.71
C HIS A 174 -6.01 46.26 -4.68
N ALA A 175 -7.24 46.43 -4.19
CA ALA A 175 -7.86 47.72 -3.90
C ALA A 175 -8.02 47.91 -2.39
N THR A 176 -8.15 49.15 -1.94
CA THR A 176 -8.49 49.49 -0.55
C THR A 176 -9.91 50.03 -0.47
N SER A 177 -10.57 49.85 0.68
CA SER A 177 -11.89 50.42 0.98
C SER A 177 -12.03 50.68 2.48
N ALA A 178 -12.54 51.86 2.83
CA ALA A 178 -12.87 52.20 4.21
C ALA A 178 -13.98 51.33 4.83
N ASP A 179 -14.79 50.66 3.99
CA ASP A 179 -15.84 49.74 4.43
C ASP A 179 -15.35 48.29 4.62
N ALA A 180 -14.12 47.97 4.20
CA ALA A 180 -13.58 46.61 4.27
C ALA A 180 -12.92 46.34 5.64
N THR A 181 -13.36 45.31 6.35
CA THR A 181 -12.82 44.89 7.65
C THR A 181 -11.71 43.84 7.54
N ALA A 182 -11.63 43.12 6.42
CA ALA A 182 -10.65 42.09 6.11
C ALA A 182 -10.44 42.03 4.58
N THR A 183 -9.33 41.42 4.14
CA THR A 183 -9.06 41.24 2.70
C THR A 183 -9.94 40.15 2.13
N THR A 184 -10.81 40.51 1.19
CA THR A 184 -11.80 39.61 0.58
C THR A 184 -11.75 39.66 -0.94
N VAL A 185 -12.24 38.62 -1.60
CA VAL A 185 -12.34 38.52 -3.06
C VAL A 185 -13.40 39.48 -3.58
N SER A 186 -12.97 40.53 -4.29
CA SER A 186 -13.86 41.53 -4.90
C SER A 186 -14.29 41.15 -6.32
N MET A 187 -13.45 40.40 -7.05
CA MET A 187 -13.75 39.85 -8.36
C MET A 187 -13.01 38.54 -8.61
N VAL A 188 -13.60 37.66 -9.42
CA VAL A 188 -13.00 36.38 -9.81
C VAL A 188 -12.67 36.45 -11.29
N ALA A 189 -11.38 36.56 -11.62
CA ALA A 189 -10.93 36.55 -13.01
C ALA A 189 -10.86 35.12 -13.58
N GLN A 190 -10.50 34.15 -12.74
CA GLN A 190 -10.50 32.73 -13.10
C GLN A 190 -10.76 31.88 -11.84
N PRO A 191 -11.71 30.92 -11.87
CA PRO A 191 -12.03 30.10 -10.71
C PRO A 191 -10.88 29.17 -10.31
N GLY A 192 -10.77 28.91 -9.01
CA GLY A 192 -9.83 27.93 -8.45
C GLY A 192 -10.47 26.54 -8.39
N TYR A 193 -9.64 25.51 -8.48
CA TYR A 193 -10.06 24.11 -8.33
C TYR A 193 -9.15 23.36 -7.37
N ARG A 194 -9.75 22.59 -6.46
CA ARG A 194 -9.05 21.72 -5.51
C ARG A 194 -9.61 20.30 -5.56
N ARG A 195 -8.80 19.31 -5.17
CA ARG A 195 -9.22 17.93 -4.91
C ARG A 195 -8.96 17.61 -3.44
N GLY A 196 -10.03 17.49 -2.65
CA GLY A 196 -9.89 17.38 -1.19
C GLY A 196 -9.07 18.55 -0.63
N SER A 197 -7.91 18.24 -0.03
CA SER A 197 -6.96 19.24 0.48
C SER A 197 -5.91 19.73 -0.52
N ALA A 198 -5.82 19.13 -1.71
CA ALA A 198 -4.81 19.49 -2.71
C ALA A 198 -5.34 20.52 -3.70
N VAL A 199 -4.76 21.71 -3.74
CA VAL A 199 -5.05 22.71 -4.78
C VAL A 199 -4.53 22.21 -6.12
N ILE A 200 -5.40 22.13 -7.13
CA ILE A 200 -5.04 21.80 -8.52
C ILE A 200 -4.59 23.08 -9.22
N ARG A 201 -5.36 24.16 -9.04
CA ARG A 201 -5.04 25.49 -9.53
C ARG A 201 -5.61 26.55 -8.59
N PRO A 202 -4.84 27.59 -8.20
CA PRO A 202 -5.36 28.68 -7.39
C PRO A 202 -6.43 29.47 -8.13
N ALA A 203 -7.34 30.09 -7.36
CA ALA A 203 -8.31 31.04 -7.92
C ALA A 203 -7.62 32.37 -8.20
N ARG A 204 -7.73 32.90 -9.42
CA ARG A 204 -7.13 34.18 -9.80
C ARG A 204 -8.14 35.29 -9.57
N VAL A 205 -7.86 36.15 -8.60
CA VAL A 205 -8.85 37.06 -8.00
C VAL A 205 -8.34 38.49 -7.94
N GLY A 206 -9.26 39.45 -8.03
CA GLY A 206 -9.05 40.79 -7.47
C GLY A 206 -9.51 40.78 -6.02
N VAL A 207 -8.78 41.47 -5.15
CA VAL A 207 -9.11 41.58 -3.72
C VAL A 207 -9.34 43.03 -3.32
N VAL A 208 -10.16 43.23 -2.29
CA VAL A 208 -10.31 44.50 -1.58
C VAL A 208 -10.00 44.29 -0.10
N GLY A 209 -9.21 45.17 0.49
CA GLY A 209 -8.88 45.19 1.92
C GLY A 209 -9.10 46.55 2.57
N PRO A 210 -8.89 46.69 3.89
CA PRO A 210 -8.85 47.98 4.56
C PRO A 210 -7.74 48.90 4.00
N GLU A 211 -7.85 50.20 4.29
CA GLU A 211 -6.80 51.22 4.05
C GLU A 211 -5.59 51.09 5.01
#